data_AF-A0AAF0SYQ0-F1
#
_entry.id   AF-A0AAF0SYQ0-F1
#
_cell.length_a   1.000
_cell.length_b   1.000
_cell.length_c   1.000
_cell.angle_alpha   90.00
_cell.angle_beta   90.00
_cell.angle_gamma   90.00
#
_symmetry.space_group_name_H-M   'P 1'
#
loop_
_entity.id
_entity.type
_entity.pdbx_description
1 polymer ?
#
loop_
_entity_poly.entity_id
_entity_poly.type
_entity_poly.pdbx_seq_one_letter_code
_entity_poly.pdbx_strand_id
1 'polypeptide(L)'
;MTDHDSGVAVTFHPQEWTDSAGAAHDWDRKQLIPAEGRDPVTFVVPLEDGTDEDGTVYPDESYEANQLQAHPVAPDWVREWDGPYYVTTESVSER
;
A
#
# COMPACT_ATOMS: atom_id res chain seq x y z
N MET A 1 5.94 -31.49 0.22
CA MET A 1 4.68 -30.72 0.23
C MET A 1 5.11 -29.32 -0.11
N THR A 2 5.15 -29.01 -1.40
CA THR A 2 5.58 -27.70 -1.89
C THR A 2 4.32 -26.87 -1.86
N ASP A 3 4.23 -26.00 -0.86
CA ASP A 3 3.22 -24.97 -0.80
C ASP A 3 3.28 -24.21 -2.12
N HIS A 4 2.20 -24.24 -2.90
CA HIS A 4 2.11 -23.44 -4.10
C HIS A 4 1.91 -22.02 -3.56
N ASP A 5 2.98 -21.23 -3.61
CA ASP A 5 3.13 -19.86 -3.09
C ASP A 5 2.02 -18.95 -3.62
N SER A 6 0.81 -19.13 -3.09
CA SER A 6 -0.34 -18.29 -3.36
C SER A 6 -0.14 -17.11 -2.43
N GLY A 7 0.43 -16.04 -2.96
CA GLY A 7 0.71 -14.82 -2.22
C GLY A 7 -0.28 -13.71 -2.58
N VAL A 8 -0.33 -12.68 -1.74
CA VAL A 8 -0.95 -11.41 -2.10
C VAL A 8 0.16 -10.41 -2.41
N ALA A 9 0.16 -9.88 -3.63
CA ALA A 9 1.03 -8.79 -4.03
C ALA A 9 0.46 -7.49 -3.46
N VAL A 10 1.18 -6.93 -2.51
CA VAL A 10 0.85 -5.68 -1.83
C VAL A 10 1.71 -4.59 -2.43
N THR A 11 1.09 -3.61 -3.07
CA THR A 11 1.80 -2.43 -3.59
C THR A 11 1.53 -1.24 -2.69
N PHE A 12 2.59 -0.71 -2.10
CA PHE A 12 2.58 0.46 -1.25
C PHE A 12 2.87 1.71 -2.08
N HIS A 13 1.97 2.69 -2.02
CA HIS A 13 2.08 3.95 -2.75
C HIS A 13 2.31 5.10 -1.76
N PRO A 14 3.57 5.53 -1.54
CA PRO A 14 3.86 6.65 -0.67
C PRO A 14 3.32 7.95 -1.26
N GLN A 15 2.70 8.78 -0.42
CA GLN A 15 2.16 10.08 -0.81
C GLN A 15 2.76 11.19 0.05
N GLU A 16 2.77 12.40 -0.49
CA GLU A 16 3.13 13.60 0.26
C GLU A 16 2.06 14.68 0.12
N TRP A 17 1.96 15.51 1.15
CA TRP A 17 1.15 16.71 1.10
C TRP A 17 1.93 17.80 0.38
N THR A 18 1.48 18.17 -0.81
CA THR A 18 2.05 19.31 -1.52
C THR A 18 1.21 20.56 -1.30
N ASP A 19 1.87 21.66 -0.94
CA ASP A 19 1.28 22.99 -0.92
C ASP A 19 1.47 23.61 -2.30
N SER A 20 0.40 23.60 -3.12
CA SER A 20 0.44 24.24 -4.43
C SER A 20 0.53 25.76 -4.27
N ALA A 21 1.74 26.32 -4.43
CA ALA A 21 2.01 27.75 -4.39
C ALA A 21 1.46 28.45 -5.65
N GLY A 22 0.14 28.65 -5.72
CA GLY A 22 -0.45 29.30 -6.90
C GLY A 22 -1.89 29.84 -6.78
N ALA A 23 -2.74 29.34 -5.88
CA ALA A 23 -4.15 29.75 -5.83
C ALA A 23 -4.45 30.56 -4.55
N ALA A 24 -4.54 31.89 -4.69
CA ALA A 24 -4.67 32.85 -3.59
C ALA A 24 -5.92 32.66 -2.71
N HIS A 25 -6.94 31.90 -3.12
CA HIS A 25 -8.17 31.71 -2.35
C HIS A 25 -8.73 30.32 -2.66
N ASP A 26 -8.37 29.29 -1.91
CA ASP A 26 -9.25 28.14 -1.72
C ASP A 26 -8.71 27.23 -0.61
N TRP A 27 -9.60 26.57 0.09
CA TRP A 27 -9.33 25.67 1.22
C TRP A 27 -8.92 24.27 0.69
N ASP A 28 -8.87 24.12 -0.64
CA ASP A 28 -8.45 22.94 -1.42
C ASP A 28 -6.94 22.86 -1.73
N ARG A 29 -6.09 23.66 -1.06
CA ARG A 29 -4.65 23.79 -1.41
C ARG A 29 -3.77 22.57 -1.19
N LYS A 30 -4.24 21.59 -0.41
CA LYS A 30 -3.46 20.41 -0.03
C LYS A 30 -3.91 19.23 -0.87
N GLN A 31 -3.10 18.88 -1.86
CA GLN A 31 -3.29 17.66 -2.63
C GLN A 31 -2.35 16.58 -2.12
N LEU A 32 -2.88 15.37 -2.05
CA LEU A 32 -2.07 14.15 -1.91
C LEU A 32 -1.54 13.80 -3.28
N ILE A 33 -0.23 13.96 -3.45
CA ILE A 33 0.48 13.53 -4.66
C ILE A 33 1.41 12.37 -4.31
N PRO A 34 1.80 11.52 -5.27
CA PRO A 34 2.87 10.55 -5.06
C PRO A 34 4.13 11.24 -4.51
N ALA A 35 4.76 10.63 -3.51
CA ALA A 35 5.93 11.22 -2.86
C ALA A 35 7.10 11.36 -3.85
N GLU A 36 7.65 12.56 -3.95
CA GLU A 36 8.75 12.86 -4.86
C GLU A 36 10.03 12.12 -4.38
N GLY A 37 10.59 11.28 -5.25
CA GLY A 37 11.76 10.47 -4.93
C GLY A 37 11.48 9.14 -4.20
N ARG A 38 10.20 8.74 -4.07
CA ARG A 38 9.81 7.40 -3.60
C ARG A 38 8.80 6.77 -4.55
N ASP A 39 9.27 5.84 -5.36
CA ASP A 39 8.39 5.05 -6.22
C ASP A 39 7.55 4.06 -5.39
N PRO A 40 6.35 3.69 -5.88
CA PRO A 40 5.58 2.59 -5.31
C PRO A 40 6.39 1.31 -5.27
N VAL A 41 6.24 0.53 -4.20
CA VAL A 41 6.94 -0.74 -4.04
C VAL A 41 5.95 -1.88 -3.85
N THR A 42 6.17 -2.97 -4.57
CA THR A 42 5.39 -4.19 -4.45
C THR A 42 6.17 -5.23 -3.65
N PHE A 43 5.52 -5.82 -2.66
CA PHE A 43 6.02 -6.94 -1.87
C PHE A 43 4.94 -8.02 -1.75
N VAL A 44 5.34 -9.27 -1.55
CA VAL A 44 4.40 -10.39 -1.46
C VAL A 44 4.25 -10.76 0.01
N VAL A 45 3.01 -10.76 0.49
CA VAL A 45 2.65 -11.30 1.81
C VAL A 45 2.03 -12.70 1.63
N PRO A 46 2.11 -13.56 2.67
CA PRO A 46 1.37 -14.81 2.68
C PRO A 46 -0.13 -14.56 2.44
N LEU A 47 -0.82 -15.49 1.77
CA LEU A 47 -2.27 -15.38 1.57
C LEU A 47 -3.00 -15.09 2.88
N GLU A 48 -2.64 -15.81 3.94
CA GLU A 48 -3.25 -15.71 5.28
C GLU A 48 -3.18 -14.31 5.87
N ASP A 49 -2.14 -13.53 5.54
CA ASP A 49 -1.99 -12.15 6.00
C ASP A 49 -2.67 -11.15 5.07
N GLY A 50 -2.86 -11.49 3.78
CA GLY A 50 -3.43 -10.60 2.77
C GLY A 50 -4.91 -10.85 2.43
N THR A 51 -5.54 -11.82 3.09
CA THR A 51 -6.95 -12.18 2.88
C THR A 51 -7.74 -12.17 4.19
N ASP A 52 -9.02 -11.87 4.08
CA ASP A 52 -9.98 -12.00 5.18
C ASP A 52 -10.29 -13.48 5.54
N GLU A 53 -11.08 -13.72 6.59
CA GLU A 53 -11.52 -15.05 7.05
C GLU A 53 -12.19 -15.90 5.95
N ASP A 54 -12.78 -15.27 4.93
CA ASP A 54 -13.38 -15.93 3.75
C ASP A 54 -12.35 -16.33 2.67
N GLY A 55 -11.07 -15.97 2.84
CA GLY A 55 -10.02 -16.16 1.84
C GLY A 55 -10.09 -15.15 0.69
N THR A 56 -10.83 -14.06 0.87
CA THR A 56 -10.93 -12.96 -0.09
C THR A 56 -9.82 -11.94 0.18
N VAL A 57 -9.06 -11.57 -0.86
CA VAL A 57 -8.01 -10.55 -0.78
C VAL A 57 -8.61 -9.23 -0.29
N TYR A 58 -7.90 -8.56 0.62
CA TYR A 58 -8.36 -7.27 1.13
C TYR A 58 -8.60 -6.28 -0.03
N PRO A 59 -9.63 -5.42 0.06
CA PRO A 59 -9.89 -4.45 -0.99
C PRO A 59 -8.80 -3.36 -1.00
N ASP A 60 -8.56 -2.77 -2.16
CA ASP A 60 -7.64 -1.64 -2.30
C ASP A 60 -8.01 -0.50 -1.36
N GLU A 61 -7.00 0.20 -0.84
CA GLU A 61 -7.16 1.37 0.05
C GLU A 61 -7.94 1.10 1.34
N SER A 62 -8.19 -0.18 1.65
CA SER A 62 -8.95 -0.57 2.83
C SER A 62 -8.11 -0.51 4.09
N TYR A 63 -8.79 -0.41 5.23
CA TYR A 63 -8.13 -0.38 6.53
C TYR A 63 -7.23 -1.60 6.74
N GLU A 64 -7.71 -2.80 6.40
CA GLU A 64 -6.94 -4.05 6.51
C GLU A 64 -5.72 -4.06 5.57
N ALA A 65 -5.90 -3.66 4.30
CA ALA A 65 -4.80 -3.57 3.34
C ALA A 65 -3.71 -2.60 3.82
N ASN A 66 -4.08 -1.47 4.44
CA ASN A 66 -3.12 -0.52 4.98
C ASN A 66 -2.31 -1.11 6.15
N GLN A 67 -2.84 -2.07 6.92
CA GLN A 67 -2.08 -2.75 7.97
C GLN A 67 -0.91 -3.58 7.41
N LEU A 68 -0.97 -3.98 6.14
CA LEU A 68 0.09 -4.72 5.46
C LEU A 68 1.38 -3.90 5.30
N GLN A 69 1.31 -2.56 5.36
CA GLN A 69 2.51 -1.71 5.43
C GLN A 69 3.37 -2.07 6.66
N ALA A 70 2.74 -2.37 7.80
CA ALA A 70 3.44 -2.70 9.04
C ALA A 70 3.92 -4.17 9.09
N HIS A 71 3.62 -4.95 8.05
CA HIS A 71 3.96 -6.37 7.99
C HIS A 71 5.49 -6.57 8.01
N PRO A 72 6.02 -7.60 8.71
CA PRO A 72 7.47 -7.84 8.79
C PRO A 72 8.14 -8.14 7.45
N VAL A 73 7.37 -8.53 6.42
CA VAL A 73 7.90 -8.75 5.06
C VAL A 73 8.01 -7.45 4.27
N ALA A 74 7.34 -6.39 4.71
CA ALA A 74 7.42 -5.09 4.06
C ALA A 74 8.84 -4.50 4.26
N PRO A 75 9.36 -3.76 3.28
CA PRO A 75 10.65 -3.10 3.40
C PRO A 75 10.71 -2.18 4.63
N ASP A 76 11.87 -2.07 5.29
CA ASP A 76 12.01 -1.24 6.50
C ASP A 76 11.53 0.20 6.27
N TRP A 77 11.89 0.80 5.13
CA TRP A 77 11.46 2.17 4.81
C TRP A 77 9.95 2.32 4.62
N VAL A 78 9.24 1.26 4.19
CA VAL A 78 7.78 1.25 4.09
C VAL A 78 7.20 1.25 5.49
N ARG A 79 7.73 0.41 6.38
CA ARG A 79 7.32 0.30 7.78
C ARG A 79 7.63 1.57 8.60
N GLU A 80 8.67 2.30 8.20
CA GLU A 80 9.10 3.57 8.80
C GLU A 80 8.47 4.80 8.12
N TRP A 81 7.56 4.61 7.14
CA TRP A 81 6.93 5.72 6.44
C TRP A 81 5.94 6.47 7.34
N ASP A 82 6.20 7.76 7.56
CA ASP A 82 5.39 8.67 8.40
C ASP A 82 4.37 9.48 7.58
N GLY A 83 4.52 9.50 6.24
CA GLY A 83 3.64 10.23 5.34
C GLY A 83 2.30 9.53 5.09
N PRO A 84 1.36 10.21 4.42
CA PRO A 84 0.18 9.55 3.89
C PRO A 84 0.58 8.49 2.84
N TYR A 85 -0.24 7.47 2.69
CA TYR A 85 -0.03 6.40 1.73
C TYR A 85 -1.35 5.68 1.47
N TYR A 86 -1.38 4.89 0.41
CA TYR A 86 -2.41 3.88 0.19
C TYR A 86 -1.77 2.59 -0.27
N VAL A 87 -2.46 1.48 -0.01
CA VAL A 87 -2.03 0.14 -0.40
C VAL A 87 -3.03 -0.45 -1.39
N THR A 88 -2.52 -1.09 -2.43
CA THR A 88 -3.32 -1.88 -3.39
C THR A 88 -2.90 -3.34 -3.30
N THR A 89 -3.85 -4.26 -3.40
CA THR A 89 -3.65 -5.68 -3.13
C THR A 89 -4.12 -6.51 -4.32
N GLU A 90 -3.25 -7.36 -4.83
CA GLU A 90 -3.52 -8.19 -6.00
C GLU A 90 -3.25 -9.66 -5.68
N SER A 91 -4.16 -10.56 -6.05
CA SER A 91 -3.95 -12.00 -5.86
C SER A 91 -2.90 -12.51 -6.85
N VAL A 92 -1.81 -13.06 -6.34
CA VAL A 92 -0.81 -13.74 -7.17
C VAL A 92 -1.25 -15.18 -7.31
N SER A 93 -1.96 -15.47 -8.40
CA SER A 93 -2.28 -16.84 -8.79
C SER A 93 -1.38 -17.24 -9.96
N GLU A 94 -0.35 -18.06 -9.70
CA GLU A 94 0.36 -18.74 -10.79
C GLU A 94 -0.61 -19.67 -11.51
N ARG A 95 -0.82 -19.40 -12.79
CA ARG A 95 -1.79 -20.11 -13.64
C ARG A 95 -1.14 -21.19 -14.49
#